data_AF-Q6N456-F1
#
_entry.id   AF-Q6N456-F1
#
_cell.length_a   1.000
_cell.length_b   1.000
_cell.length_c   1.000
_cell.angle_alpha   90.00
_cell.angle_beta   90.00
_cell.angle_gamma   90.00
#
_symmetry.space_group_name_H-M   'P 1'
#
loop_
_entity.id
_entity.type
_entity.pdbx_description
1 polymer ?
#
loop_
_entity_poly.entity_id
_entity_poly.type
_entity_poly.pdbx_seq_one_letter_code
_entity_poly.pdbx_strand_id
1 'polypeptide(L)'
;MGQQSRRQAAQGVGRQARSERGRRVERRRHRRADAGGREGGQAESSGGAAFQAAMDPSYRLQIRSRRGERALSRRVERAVRAFFDTNILVYSTTSDPRQATAAACLEQGGFASVQVLNEFVHVARRKLRHDWPQIEVALEQFHAALDDVLPITLTTHAAAVVLARDHRVSFYDALIVAAAQAAGCDVLYSEDLQHGRTFGALRVENPFLEGSR
;
A
#
# COMPACT_ATOMS: atom_id res chain seq x y z
N MET A 1 61.64 7.40 46.66
CA MET A 1 61.44 6.99 48.06
C MET A 1 59.97 7.19 48.38
N GLY A 2 59.12 6.23 48.75
CA GLY A 2 59.25 4.80 48.94
C GLY A 2 57.87 4.22 49.28
N GLN A 3 57.70 2.94 48.93
CA GLN A 3 56.81 1.91 49.51
C GLN A 3 55.28 2.06 49.25
N GLN A 4 54.61 1.16 48.50
CA GLN A 4 54.25 -0.25 48.81
C GLN A 4 53.46 -0.35 50.13
N SER A 5 52.34 -1.06 50.32
CA SER A 5 51.67 -2.22 49.72
C SER A 5 50.24 -2.28 50.30
N ARG A 6 49.24 -2.84 49.63
CA ARG A 6 48.76 -4.25 49.76
C ARG A 6 47.71 -4.46 48.65
N ARG A 7 47.91 -5.38 47.68
CA ARG A 7 47.54 -6.83 47.69
C ARG A 7 46.02 -7.05 47.84
N GLN A 8 45.32 -7.92 47.10
CA GLN A 8 45.60 -8.93 46.06
C GLN A 8 44.26 -9.58 45.62
N ALA A 9 44.21 -10.06 44.37
CA ALA A 9 43.54 -11.31 43.86
C ALA A 9 41.99 -11.44 43.95
N ALA A 10 41.25 -12.14 43.10
CA ALA A 10 41.47 -13.18 42.08
C ALA A 10 40.27 -13.15 41.08
N GLN A 11 40.41 -13.26 39.76
CA GLN A 11 40.52 -14.48 38.94
C GLN A 11 39.49 -15.61 39.20
N GLY A 12 38.68 -15.87 38.16
CA GLY A 12 37.86 -17.07 37.91
C GLY A 12 36.98 -16.75 36.69
N VAL A 13 37.30 -17.11 35.43
CA VAL A 13 37.46 -18.43 34.81
C VAL A 13 36.30 -19.38 35.15
N GLY A 14 35.29 -19.37 34.29
CA GLY A 14 34.21 -20.35 34.23
C GLY A 14 33.79 -20.58 32.78
N ARG A 15 34.48 -21.50 32.11
CA ARG A 15 34.11 -22.12 30.82
C ARG A 15 33.09 -23.24 31.08
N GLN A 16 32.36 -23.60 30.01
CA GLN A 16 31.49 -24.79 29.83
C GLN A 16 30.07 -24.62 30.42
N ALA A 17 28.98 -24.87 29.68
CA ALA A 17 28.73 -26.09 28.93
C ALA A 17 27.98 -25.88 27.59
N ARG A 18 28.44 -26.64 26.58
CA ARG A 18 27.66 -27.13 25.45
C ARG A 18 26.95 -28.42 25.88
N SER A 19 25.71 -28.62 25.43
CA SER A 19 25.13 -29.92 25.05
C SER A 19 24.11 -29.63 23.93
N GLU A 20 24.39 -29.77 22.65
CA GLU A 20 24.60 -30.99 21.87
C GLU A 20 23.54 -32.11 22.06
N ARG A 21 22.71 -32.22 21.02
CA ARG A 21 22.31 -33.46 20.29
C ARG A 21 21.20 -34.34 20.85
N GLY A 22 20.28 -34.66 19.94
CA GLY A 22 19.53 -35.92 19.93
C GLY A 22 18.18 -35.77 19.23
N ARG A 23 18.11 -35.84 17.89
CA ARG A 23 17.72 -37.07 17.14
C ARG A 23 16.27 -37.48 17.47
N ARG A 24 15.35 -37.66 16.52
CA ARG A 24 15.29 -38.74 15.50
C ARG A 24 13.89 -38.61 14.85
N VAL A 25 13.74 -38.65 13.52
CA VAL A 25 13.29 -39.83 12.72
C VAL A 25 11.79 -40.12 12.87
N GLU A 26 10.98 -40.48 11.86
CA GLU A 26 11.06 -40.72 10.41
C GLU A 26 9.70 -41.39 10.06
N ARG A 27 9.35 -41.50 8.76
CA ARG A 27 8.43 -42.52 8.16
C ARG A 27 6.93 -42.25 8.34
N ARG A 28 6.01 -42.54 7.40
CA ARG A 28 5.96 -43.33 6.13
C ARG A 28 4.63 -42.92 5.44
N ARG A 29 4.62 -42.58 4.15
CA ARG A 29 4.26 -43.41 2.95
C ARG A 29 2.81 -43.95 2.85
N HIS A 30 2.32 -43.88 1.60
CA HIS A 30 1.26 -44.68 0.92
C HIS A 30 -0.19 -44.15 1.05
N ARG A 31 -1.05 -44.07 0.02
CA ARG A 31 -1.23 -44.66 -1.35
C ARG A 31 -2.03 -43.62 -2.19
N ARG A 32 -1.79 -43.40 -3.50
CA ARG A 32 -2.11 -44.18 -4.73
C ARG A 32 -3.61 -44.35 -5.08
N ALA A 33 -3.87 -44.17 -6.39
CA ALA A 33 -5.03 -44.54 -7.22
C ALA A 33 -6.19 -43.51 -7.24
N ASP A 34 -6.91 -43.23 -8.32
CA ASP A 34 -6.99 -43.73 -9.72
C ASP A 34 -7.88 -42.70 -10.47
N ALA A 35 -7.60 -42.29 -11.71
CA ALA A 35 -8.09 -42.84 -12.99
C ALA A 35 -9.48 -42.35 -13.48
N GLY A 36 -9.54 -42.11 -14.80
CA GLY A 36 -10.75 -42.03 -15.64
C GLY A 36 -11.11 -40.60 -16.05
N GLY A 37 -11.19 -40.21 -17.32
CA GLY A 37 -11.22 -40.96 -18.57
C GLY A 37 -12.26 -40.36 -19.53
N ARG A 38 -11.79 -39.96 -20.73
CA ARG A 38 -12.44 -40.04 -22.05
C ARG A 38 -13.65 -39.16 -22.41
N GLU A 39 -13.47 -38.41 -23.50
CA GLU A 39 -14.24 -38.45 -24.78
C GLU A 39 -15.40 -37.45 -24.74
N GLY A 40 -15.67 -36.59 -25.72
CA GLY A 40 -15.52 -36.68 -27.17
C GLY A 40 -16.85 -36.19 -27.74
N GLY A 41 -16.86 -35.35 -28.78
CA GLY A 41 -18.12 -35.00 -29.46
C GLY A 41 -18.14 -33.61 -30.08
N GLN A 42 -17.62 -33.50 -31.30
CA GLN A 42 -18.00 -32.49 -32.26
C GLN A 42 -19.40 -32.81 -32.81
N ALA A 43 -20.22 -31.80 -33.06
CA ALA A 43 -21.24 -31.81 -34.11
C ALA A 43 -21.64 -30.38 -34.49
N GLU A 44 -21.22 -29.97 -35.68
CA GLU A 44 -21.89 -29.03 -36.58
C GLU A 44 -23.34 -29.54 -36.84
N SER A 45 -24.35 -28.87 -37.38
CA SER A 45 -24.58 -27.70 -38.23
C SER A 45 -26.13 -27.52 -38.18
N SER A 46 -26.78 -26.38 -38.43
CA SER A 46 -27.10 -25.85 -39.77
C SER A 46 -28.43 -25.07 -39.70
N GLY A 47 -28.56 -24.06 -40.57
CA GLY A 47 -29.83 -23.42 -40.96
C GLY A 47 -30.21 -22.19 -40.12
N GLY A 48 -30.47 -21.01 -40.66
CA GLY A 48 -30.62 -20.56 -42.03
C GLY A 48 -31.44 -19.25 -42.03
N ALA A 49 -30.94 -18.27 -42.78
CA ALA A 49 -31.67 -17.13 -43.36
C ALA A 49 -32.37 -16.06 -42.48
N ALA A 50 -31.82 -14.85 -42.62
CA ALA A 50 -32.52 -13.60 -42.97
C ALA A 50 -33.40 -12.89 -41.91
N PHE A 51 -32.94 -11.71 -41.49
CA PHE A 51 -33.73 -10.49 -41.68
C PHE A 51 -32.82 -9.25 -41.77
N GLN A 52 -32.76 -8.65 -42.96
CA GLN A 52 -32.23 -7.32 -43.19
C GLN A 52 -33.17 -6.29 -42.53
N ALA A 53 -32.60 -5.40 -41.72
CA ALA A 53 -33.20 -4.10 -41.41
C ALA A 53 -32.11 -3.02 -41.34
N ALA A 54 -32.19 -2.15 -42.34
CA ALA A 54 -31.56 -0.85 -42.58
C ALA A 54 -30.64 -0.22 -41.51
N MET A 55 -29.39 0.07 -41.89
CA MET A 55 -28.55 1.09 -41.26
C MET A 55 -29.03 2.50 -41.63
N ASP A 56 -29.08 3.37 -40.63
CA ASP A 56 -29.38 4.80 -40.73
C ASP A 56 -28.31 5.56 -41.56
N PRO A 57 -28.69 6.46 -42.50
CA PRO A 57 -27.76 7.22 -43.34
C PRO A 57 -26.91 8.30 -42.65
N SER A 58 -27.04 8.53 -41.35
CA SER A 58 -26.33 9.61 -40.64
C SER A 58 -24.84 9.34 -40.37
N TYR A 59 -24.31 8.16 -40.68
CA TYR A 59 -22.88 7.82 -40.48
C TYR A 59 -22.00 8.02 -41.71
N ARG A 60 -22.13 9.15 -42.42
CA ARG A 60 -21.15 9.58 -43.43
C ARG A 60 -20.27 10.73 -42.92
N LEU A 61 -19.07 10.31 -42.52
CA LEU A 61 -17.87 11.06 -42.19
C LEU A 61 -17.67 12.37 -43.00
N GLN A 62 -17.42 13.48 -42.31
CA GLN A 62 -16.58 14.56 -42.83
C GLN A 62 -15.46 14.90 -41.84
N ILE A 63 -14.25 14.78 -42.36
CA ILE A 63 -12.94 14.97 -41.72
C ILE A 63 -12.75 16.45 -41.35
N ARG A 64 -12.50 16.76 -40.05
CA ARG A 64 -11.85 18.02 -39.63
C ARG A 64 -10.89 17.80 -38.46
N SER A 65 -9.59 17.98 -38.76
CA SER A 65 -8.45 18.27 -37.86
C SER A 65 -8.06 17.26 -36.75
N ARG A 66 -7.06 16.43 -37.05
CA ARG A 66 -6.34 15.53 -36.11
C ARG A 66 -5.56 16.21 -34.97
N ARG A 67 -5.64 17.53 -34.78
CA ARG A 67 -4.94 18.25 -33.69
C ARG A 67 -5.82 18.59 -32.48
N GLY A 68 -7.15 18.51 -32.60
CA GLY A 68 -8.09 18.85 -31.50
C GLY A 68 -8.55 17.67 -30.63
N GLU A 69 -8.61 16.46 -31.18
CA GLU A 69 -9.23 15.30 -30.49
C GLU A 69 -8.32 14.63 -29.45
N ARG A 70 -6.98 14.76 -29.56
CA ARG A 70 -6.04 14.15 -28.60
C ARG A 70 -6.01 14.82 -27.22
N ALA A 71 -6.55 16.03 -27.12
CA ALA A 71 -6.70 16.76 -25.87
C ALA A 71 -8.11 16.60 -25.24
N LEU A 72 -9.14 16.40 -26.06
CA LEU A 72 -10.54 16.36 -25.61
C LEU A 72 -11.00 14.95 -25.19
N SER A 73 -10.43 13.88 -25.74
CA SER A 73 -10.73 12.49 -25.30
C SER A 73 -9.98 12.06 -24.03
N ARG A 74 -9.12 12.93 -23.47
CA ARG A 74 -8.25 12.61 -22.32
C ARG A 74 -8.90 12.87 -20.95
N ARG A 75 -10.17 13.27 -20.93
CA ARG A 75 -11.01 13.38 -19.74
C ARG A 75 -12.30 12.58 -19.96
N VAL A 76 -12.17 11.26 -20.12
CA VAL A 76 -13.00 10.45 -19.21
C VAL A 76 -12.57 10.93 -17.83
N GLU A 77 -13.46 11.59 -17.11
CA GLU A 77 -13.19 12.25 -15.84
C GLU A 77 -12.66 11.19 -14.87
N ARG A 78 -11.33 10.97 -14.89
CA ARG A 78 -10.69 9.94 -14.10
C ARG A 78 -10.87 10.38 -12.65
N ALA A 79 -11.53 9.56 -11.86
CA ALA A 79 -11.65 9.78 -10.43
C ALA A 79 -10.26 10.06 -9.86
N VAL A 80 -10.17 11.12 -9.04
CA VAL A 80 -8.93 11.52 -8.37
C VAL A 80 -8.45 10.34 -7.53
N ARG A 81 -7.19 9.92 -7.72
CA ARG A 81 -6.61 8.81 -6.97
C ARG A 81 -5.90 9.36 -5.74
N ALA A 82 -6.46 9.06 -4.58
CA ALA A 82 -5.92 9.49 -3.29
C ALA A 82 -4.92 8.47 -2.73
N PHE A 83 -3.87 8.95 -2.06
CA PHE A 83 -2.99 8.16 -1.22
C PHE A 83 -3.08 8.67 0.22
N PHE A 84 -3.12 7.78 1.19
CA PHE A 84 -3.25 8.12 2.60
C PHE A 84 -1.93 7.97 3.35
N ASP A 85 -1.58 9.00 4.11
CA ASP A 85 -0.55 8.98 5.13
C ASP A 85 -1.05 8.33 6.43
N THR A 86 -0.14 7.99 7.34
CA THR A 86 -0.41 7.33 8.61
C THR A 86 -1.34 8.15 9.50
N ASN A 87 -1.21 9.48 9.51
CA ASN A 87 -2.07 10.35 10.32
C ASN A 87 -3.57 10.17 9.99
N ILE A 88 -3.93 9.98 8.71
CA ILE A 88 -5.33 9.75 8.29
C ILE A 88 -5.87 8.46 8.92
N LEU A 89 -5.10 7.36 8.85
CA LEU A 89 -5.48 6.07 9.42
C LEU A 89 -5.53 6.12 10.95
N VAL A 90 -4.60 6.85 11.58
CA VAL A 90 -4.61 7.03 13.03
C VAL A 90 -5.88 7.77 13.45
N TYR A 91 -6.19 8.91 12.84
CA TYR A 91 -7.37 9.70 13.23
C TYR A 91 -8.67 8.94 13.03
N SER A 92 -8.82 8.15 11.97
CA SER A 92 -10.04 7.39 11.72
C SER A 92 -10.37 6.35 12.81
N THR A 93 -9.38 5.94 13.60
CA THR A 93 -9.51 4.94 14.69
C THR A 93 -9.56 5.53 16.10
N THR A 94 -9.56 6.86 16.23
CA THR A 94 -9.52 7.56 17.54
C THR A 94 -10.79 8.36 17.78
N SER A 95 -10.99 8.89 18.99
CA SER A 95 -12.08 9.84 19.27
C SER A 95 -11.69 11.31 19.04
N ASP A 96 -10.67 11.56 18.21
CA ASP A 96 -10.21 12.91 17.87
C ASP A 96 -11.29 13.67 17.07
N PRO A 97 -11.43 15.00 17.23
CA PRO A 97 -12.35 15.80 16.40
C PRO A 97 -12.18 15.62 14.89
N ARG A 98 -10.98 15.22 14.43
CA ARG A 98 -10.66 14.95 13.03
C ARG A 98 -11.13 13.58 12.53
N GLN A 99 -11.62 12.71 13.41
CA GLN A 99 -12.04 11.34 13.08
C GLN A 99 -13.05 11.31 11.93
N ALA A 100 -14.08 12.17 11.98
CA ALA A 100 -15.14 12.18 10.98
C ALA A 100 -14.60 12.53 9.59
N THR A 101 -13.71 13.52 9.50
CA THR A 101 -13.04 13.89 8.24
C THR A 101 -12.15 12.76 7.73
N ALA A 102 -11.34 12.15 8.61
CA ALA A 102 -10.46 11.05 8.23
C ALA A 102 -11.24 9.82 7.74
N ALA A 103 -12.35 9.49 8.41
CA ALA A 103 -13.25 8.41 7.98
C ALA A 103 -13.89 8.71 6.62
N ALA A 104 -14.40 9.93 6.41
CA ALA A 104 -14.97 10.33 5.13
C ALA A 104 -13.96 10.31 3.97
N CYS A 105 -12.67 10.57 4.25
CA CYS A 105 -11.60 10.37 3.27
C CYS A 105 -11.43 8.89 2.91
N LEU A 106 -11.38 7.99 3.90
CA LEU A 106 -11.23 6.55 3.67
C LEU A 106 -12.43 5.91 2.98
N GLU A 107 -13.65 6.39 3.26
CA GLU A 107 -14.89 5.90 2.62
C GLU A 107 -14.92 6.13 1.10
N GLN A 108 -14.15 7.09 0.59
CA GLN A 108 -14.01 7.35 -0.85
C GLN A 108 -13.08 6.36 -1.55
N GLY A 109 -12.44 5.45 -0.81
CA GLY A 109 -11.39 4.58 -1.31
C GLY A 109 -10.07 5.32 -1.52
N GLY A 110 -9.05 4.57 -1.90
CA GLY A 110 -7.72 5.10 -2.16
C GLY A 110 -6.61 4.12 -1.79
N PHE A 111 -5.39 4.62 -1.80
CA PHE A 111 -4.19 3.79 -1.74
C PHE A 111 -3.41 4.07 -0.45
N ALA A 112 -2.75 3.06 0.09
CA ALA A 112 -1.72 3.24 1.11
C ALA A 112 -0.52 2.34 0.78
N SER A 113 0.49 2.34 1.64
CA SER A 113 1.59 1.37 1.55
C SER A 113 1.73 0.57 2.83
N VAL A 114 2.43 -0.56 2.74
CA VAL A 114 2.79 -1.35 3.93
C VAL A 114 3.61 -0.55 4.94
N GLN A 115 4.33 0.49 4.51
CA GLN A 115 5.03 1.39 5.43
C GLN A 115 4.06 2.22 6.28
N VAL A 116 3.00 2.73 5.67
CA VAL A 116 1.93 3.44 6.38
C VAL A 116 1.26 2.52 7.41
N LEU A 117 1.00 1.25 7.04
CA LEU A 117 0.47 0.26 7.99
C LEU A 117 1.45 -0.05 9.14
N ASN A 118 2.76 -0.17 8.85
CA ASN A 118 3.78 -0.38 9.89
C ASN A 118 3.80 0.77 10.90
N GLU A 119 3.74 2.01 10.41
CA GLU A 119 3.71 3.20 11.24
C GLU A 119 2.41 3.28 12.06
N PHE A 120 1.27 2.93 11.46
CA PHE A 120 0.01 2.80 12.19
C PHE A 120 0.12 1.82 13.35
N VAL A 121 0.61 0.59 13.13
CA VAL A 121 0.77 -0.43 14.20
C VAL A 121 1.68 0.10 15.30
N HIS A 122 2.78 0.77 14.95
CA HIS A 122 3.68 1.39 15.91
C HIS A 122 2.97 2.44 16.77
N VAL A 123 2.22 3.36 16.14
CA VAL A 123 1.47 4.41 16.83
C VAL A 123 0.35 3.82 17.69
N ALA A 124 -0.42 2.87 17.17
CA ALA A 124 -1.51 2.21 17.87
C ALA A 124 -1.01 1.50 19.13
N ARG A 125 0.10 0.76 19.06
CA ARG A 125 0.69 0.09 20.24
C ARG A 125 1.29 1.07 21.24
N ARG A 126 2.03 2.08 20.77
CA ARG A 126 2.88 2.90 21.65
C ARG A 126 2.18 4.14 22.19
N LYS A 127 1.38 4.81 21.35
CA LYS A 127 0.70 6.06 21.70
C LYS A 127 -0.75 5.82 22.10
N LEU A 128 -1.50 5.02 21.33
CA LEU A 128 -2.92 4.74 21.61
C LEU A 128 -3.14 3.62 22.63
N ARG A 129 -2.10 2.81 22.90
CA ARG A 129 -2.13 1.67 23.84
C ARG A 129 -3.19 0.61 23.50
N HIS A 130 -3.58 0.52 22.23
CA HIS A 130 -4.48 -0.54 21.74
C HIS A 130 -3.84 -1.91 21.94
N ASP A 131 -4.62 -2.93 22.30
CA ASP A 131 -4.18 -4.32 22.30
C ASP A 131 -4.09 -4.91 20.87
N TRP A 132 -3.59 -6.14 20.76
CA TRP A 132 -3.43 -6.79 19.44
C TRP A 132 -4.77 -7.02 18.72
N PRO A 133 -5.83 -7.55 19.38
CA PRO A 133 -7.15 -7.66 18.75
C PRO A 133 -7.68 -6.34 18.20
N GLN A 134 -7.54 -5.24 18.93
CA GLN A 134 -7.96 -3.91 18.45
C GLN A 134 -7.19 -3.47 17.18
N ILE A 135 -5.91 -3.80 17.11
CA ILE A 135 -5.08 -3.46 15.94
C ILE A 135 -5.42 -4.34 14.75
N GLU A 136 -5.63 -5.64 14.96
CA GLU A 136 -6.03 -6.59 13.91
C GLU A 136 -7.36 -6.15 13.28
N VAL A 137 -8.35 -5.79 14.11
CA VAL A 137 -9.64 -5.25 13.63
C VAL A 137 -9.45 -3.98 12.79
N ALA A 138 -8.60 -3.05 13.24
CA ALA A 138 -8.34 -1.82 12.49
C ALA A 138 -7.65 -2.11 11.14
N LEU A 139 -6.68 -3.03 11.10
CA LEU A 139 -6.01 -3.43 9.87
C LEU A 139 -6.97 -4.11 8.89
N GLU A 140 -7.87 -4.97 9.37
CA GLU A 140 -8.93 -5.58 8.55
C GLU A 140 -9.86 -4.52 7.95
N GLN A 141 -10.24 -3.51 8.75
CA GLN A 141 -11.04 -2.38 8.26
C GLN A 141 -10.31 -1.58 7.19
N PHE A 142 -9.01 -1.32 7.35
CA PHE A 142 -8.22 -0.63 6.33
C PHE A 142 -8.10 -1.46 5.05
N HIS A 143 -7.89 -2.78 5.15
CA HIS A 143 -7.88 -3.65 3.99
C HIS A 143 -9.21 -3.69 3.24
N ALA A 144 -10.33 -3.51 3.94
CA ALA A 144 -11.64 -3.43 3.33
C ALA A 144 -11.94 -2.07 2.70
N ALA A 145 -11.41 -0.98 3.25
CA ALA A 145 -11.67 0.39 2.80
C ALA A 145 -10.73 0.87 1.69
N LEU A 146 -9.48 0.38 1.65
CA LEU A 146 -8.48 0.79 0.66
C LEU A 146 -8.63 0.00 -0.65
N ASP A 147 -8.39 0.68 -1.77
CA ASP A 147 -8.36 0.07 -3.10
C ASP A 147 -7.16 -0.87 -3.25
N ASP A 148 -6.00 -0.48 -2.69
CA ASP A 148 -4.78 -1.30 -2.66
C ASP A 148 -3.80 -0.81 -1.58
N VAL A 149 -2.95 -1.73 -1.12
CA VAL A 149 -1.83 -1.47 -0.20
C VAL A 149 -0.52 -1.87 -0.86
N LEU A 150 0.25 -0.86 -1.29
CA LEU A 150 1.46 -1.09 -2.05
C LEU A 150 2.62 -1.60 -1.18
N PRO A 151 3.42 -2.56 -1.69
CA PRO A 151 4.67 -2.97 -1.04
C PRO A 151 5.73 -1.87 -1.16
N ILE A 152 6.63 -1.80 -0.16
CA ILE A 152 7.87 -1.04 -0.30
C ILE A 152 8.91 -1.92 -0.97
N THR A 153 9.34 -1.50 -2.17
CA THR A 153 10.35 -2.21 -2.98
C THR A 153 11.69 -1.47 -2.93
N LEU A 154 12.76 -2.10 -3.44
CA LEU A 154 14.04 -1.41 -3.64
C LEU A 154 13.91 -0.20 -4.57
N THR A 155 13.04 -0.27 -5.57
CA THR A 155 12.74 0.86 -6.47
C THR A 155 12.09 2.01 -5.70
N THR A 156 11.08 1.72 -4.86
CA THR A 156 10.43 2.72 -4.00
C THR A 156 11.45 3.37 -3.06
N HIS A 157 12.31 2.55 -2.44
CA HIS A 157 13.36 3.03 -1.56
C HIS A 157 14.36 3.94 -2.27
N ALA A 158 14.85 3.55 -3.45
CA ALA A 158 15.79 4.37 -4.23
C ALA A 158 15.17 5.71 -4.63
N ALA A 159 13.88 5.72 -5.03
CA ALA A 159 13.14 6.94 -5.31
C ALA A 159 13.02 7.85 -4.06
N ALA A 160 12.74 7.25 -2.89
CA ALA A 160 12.66 7.98 -1.64
C ALA A 160 13.98 8.65 -1.25
N VAL A 161 15.14 8.00 -1.48
CA VAL A 161 16.45 8.62 -1.25
C VAL A 161 16.62 9.89 -2.10
N VAL A 162 16.24 9.83 -3.37
CA VAL A 162 16.30 10.98 -4.29
C VAL A 162 15.37 12.09 -3.82
N LEU A 163 14.12 11.75 -3.48
CA LEU A 163 13.13 12.71 -2.98
C LEU A 163 13.60 13.39 -1.68
N ALA A 164 14.10 12.63 -0.72
CA ALA A 164 14.60 13.17 0.55
C ALA A 164 15.73 14.17 0.33
N ARG A 165 16.69 13.84 -0.56
CA ARG A 165 17.82 14.70 -0.91
C ARG A 165 17.36 15.98 -1.63
N ASP A 166 16.56 15.84 -2.68
CA ASP A 166 16.27 16.94 -3.61
C ASP A 166 15.16 17.86 -3.08
N HIS A 167 14.20 17.29 -2.36
CA HIS A 167 13.07 18.03 -1.79
C HIS A 167 13.24 18.34 -0.29
N ARG A 168 14.32 17.89 0.36
CA ARG A 168 14.58 18.14 1.80
C ARG A 168 13.42 17.74 2.71
N VAL A 169 12.76 16.62 2.39
CA VAL A 169 11.78 15.97 3.28
C VAL A 169 12.48 14.88 4.09
N SER A 170 11.90 14.46 5.21
CA SER A 170 12.45 13.34 5.95
C SER A 170 12.41 12.07 5.08
N PHE A 171 13.30 11.12 5.36
CA PHE A 171 13.37 9.90 4.56
C PHE A 171 12.09 9.06 4.63
N TYR A 172 11.43 9.02 5.79
CA TYR A 172 10.18 8.28 5.96
C TYR A 172 9.02 8.95 5.20
N ASP A 173 8.92 10.28 5.26
CA ASP A 173 7.94 11.00 4.44
C ASP A 173 8.23 10.83 2.95
N ALA A 174 9.51 10.81 2.56
CA ALA A 174 9.92 10.56 1.18
C ALA A 174 9.51 9.16 0.69
N LEU A 175 9.51 8.15 1.56
CA LEU A 175 9.02 6.80 1.24
C LEU A 175 7.51 6.82 0.94
N ILE A 176 6.74 7.57 1.71
CA ILE A 176 5.29 7.73 1.50
C ILE A 176 5.04 8.45 0.18
N VAL A 177 5.75 9.55 -0.10
CA VAL A 177 5.67 10.27 -1.38
C VAL A 177 6.06 9.35 -2.55
N ALA A 178 7.15 8.59 -2.43
CA ALA A 178 7.59 7.65 -3.46
C ALA A 178 6.54 6.56 -3.74
N ALA A 179 5.91 6.02 -2.69
CA ALA A 179 4.85 5.03 -2.82
C ALA A 179 3.60 5.61 -3.49
N ALA A 180 3.20 6.83 -3.12
CA ALA A 180 2.08 7.54 -3.75
C ALA A 180 2.34 7.82 -5.24
N GLN A 181 3.55 8.24 -5.60
CA GLN A 181 3.96 8.42 -7.00
C GLN A 181 3.98 7.09 -7.76
N ALA A 182 4.49 6.01 -7.14
CA ALA A 182 4.51 4.67 -7.75
C ALA A 182 3.10 4.09 -7.96
N ALA A 183 2.16 4.40 -7.06
CA ALA A 183 0.76 4.07 -7.23
C ALA A 183 0.12 4.88 -8.37
N GLY A 184 0.72 6.00 -8.80
CA GLY A 184 0.13 6.92 -9.76
C GLY A 184 -1.06 7.69 -9.17
N CYS A 185 -0.96 8.06 -7.90
CA CYS A 185 -1.94 8.89 -7.21
C CYS A 185 -1.76 10.38 -7.58
N ASP A 186 -2.87 11.09 -7.56
CA ASP A 186 -2.94 12.53 -7.87
C ASP A 186 -2.83 13.37 -6.58
N VAL A 187 -3.36 12.84 -5.47
CA VAL A 187 -3.39 13.51 -4.17
C VAL A 187 -2.79 12.61 -3.09
N LEU A 188 -1.97 13.19 -2.20
CA LEU A 188 -1.50 12.59 -0.95
C LEU A 188 -2.16 13.33 0.21
N TYR A 189 -3.03 12.65 0.95
CA TYR A 189 -3.60 13.19 2.18
C TYR A 189 -2.62 13.02 3.34
N SER A 190 -2.14 14.14 3.86
CA SER A 190 -1.17 14.20 4.96
C SER A 190 -1.37 15.48 5.77
N GLU A 191 -1.35 15.35 7.09
CA GLU A 191 -1.28 16.51 7.99
C GLU A 191 0.14 17.06 8.11
N ASP A 192 1.14 16.17 8.18
CA ASP A 192 2.52 16.51 8.52
C ASP A 192 3.29 17.11 7.34
N LEU A 193 2.88 16.79 6.10
CA LEU A 193 3.43 17.42 4.91
C LEU A 193 2.74 18.75 4.61
N GLN A 194 3.52 19.70 4.09
CA GLN A 194 3.02 21.04 3.75
C GLN A 194 1.88 20.97 2.73
N HIS A 195 0.69 21.45 3.13
CA HIS A 195 -0.48 21.56 2.26
C HIS A 195 -0.16 22.34 0.97
N GLY A 196 -0.67 21.85 -0.17
CA GLY A 196 -0.47 22.47 -1.49
C GLY A 196 0.89 22.20 -2.12
N ARG A 197 1.82 21.55 -1.41
CA ARG A 197 3.11 21.14 -1.95
C ARG A 197 2.94 20.08 -3.04
N THR A 198 3.80 20.12 -4.06
CA THR A 198 3.78 19.15 -5.16
C THR A 198 5.09 18.37 -5.30
N PHE A 199 4.95 17.11 -5.72
CA PHE A 199 6.05 16.21 -6.09
C PHE A 199 5.74 15.64 -7.47
N GLY A 200 6.21 16.33 -8.52
CA GLY A 200 5.78 16.04 -9.89
C GLY A 200 4.28 16.27 -10.04
N ALA A 201 3.53 15.23 -10.41
CA ALA A 201 2.07 15.30 -10.55
C ALA A 201 1.29 15.12 -9.23
N LEU A 202 1.95 14.62 -8.17
CA LEU A 202 1.32 14.38 -6.87
C LEU A 202 1.21 15.70 -6.09
N ARG A 203 0.01 16.04 -5.61
CA ARG A 203 -0.25 17.18 -4.71
C ARG A 203 -0.50 16.69 -3.28
N VAL A 204 0.07 17.37 -2.30
CA VAL A 204 -0.23 17.15 -0.88
C VAL A 204 -1.46 17.96 -0.50
N GLU A 205 -2.42 17.30 0.13
CA GLU A 205 -3.59 17.93 0.74
C GLU A 205 -3.70 17.55 2.21
N ASN A 206 -4.08 18.53 3.03
CA ASN A 206 -4.30 18.33 4.44
C ASN A 206 -5.80 18.48 4.62
N PRO A 207 -6.54 17.37 4.81
CA PRO A 207 -8.00 17.40 4.82
C PRO A 207 -8.56 18.06 6.08
N PHE A 208 -7.72 18.36 7.07
CA PHE A 208 -8.13 18.94 8.35
C PHE A 208 -8.06 20.48 8.36
N LEU A 209 -7.69 21.11 7.24
CA LEU A 209 -7.76 22.55 7.08
C LEU A 209 -9.19 22.97 6.71
N GLU A 210 -9.71 24.02 7.35
CA GLU A 210 -11.01 24.58 7.01
C GLU A 210 -11.03 25.05 5.54
N GLY A 211 -11.95 24.51 4.74
CA GLY A 211 -12.18 24.94 3.35
C GLY A 211 -11.65 24.03 2.24
N SER A 212 -11.04 22.88 2.54
CA SER A 212 -10.73 21.86 1.52
C SER A 212 -12.00 21.09 1.12
N ARG A 213 -12.77 21.66 0.18
CA ARG A 213 -13.83 20.99 -0.59
C ARG A 213 -13.59 21.22 -2.08
#